data_AF-A0AB39T0A5-F1
#
_entry.id   AF-A0AB39T0A5-F1
#
_cell.length_a   1.000
_cell.length_b   1.000
_cell.length_c   1.000
_cell.angle_alpha   90.00
_cell.angle_beta   90.00
_cell.angle_gamma   90.00
#
_symmetry.space_group_name_H-M   'P 1'
#
loop_
_entity.id
_entity.type
_entity.pdbx_description
1 polymer ?
#
loop_
_entity_poly.entity_id
_entity_poly.type
_entity_poly.pdbx_seq_one_letter_code
_entity_poly.pdbx_strand_id
1 'polypeptide(L)'
;MEDGTEAGVPSLLVELDGPIDDEHPDVSVTDDESSWTVSAFQDGSLVLENLDDSNVQPCHLQHVSRAEMIRVMAMLIRGDLPALQQLDWVPGYN
;
A
#
# COMPACT_ATOMS: atom_id res chain seq x y z
N MET A 1 -9.94 15.90 7.72
CA MET A 1 -9.34 15.31 6.52
C MET A 1 -7.87 15.16 6.86
N GLU A 2 -7.56 14.12 7.63
CA GLU A 2 -6.20 13.80 8.12
C GLU A 2 -5.87 12.35 7.73
N ASP A 3 -6.48 11.88 6.65
CA ASP A 3 -6.56 10.47 6.26
C ASP A 3 -5.32 10.03 5.45
N GLY A 4 -4.37 10.94 5.20
CA GLY A 4 -3.10 10.71 4.47
C GLY A 4 -1.84 10.77 5.34
N THR A 5 -1.97 10.73 6.67
CA THR A 5 -0.81 10.71 7.60
C THR A 5 -0.52 9.28 8.06
N GLU A 6 0.72 8.97 8.43
CA GLU A 6 1.14 7.65 8.98
C GLU A 6 0.21 7.15 10.11
N ALA A 7 -0.33 8.08 10.92
CA ALA A 7 -1.27 7.79 12.00
C ALA A 7 -2.68 7.37 11.52
N GLY A 8 -3.05 7.70 10.28
CA GLY A 8 -4.34 7.34 9.66
C GLY A 8 -4.33 5.98 8.96
N VAL A 9 -3.15 5.43 8.65
CA VAL A 9 -2.99 4.09 8.07
C VAL A 9 -3.75 2.98 8.82
N PRO A 10 -3.63 2.83 10.16
CA PRO A 10 -4.39 1.81 10.86
C PRO A 10 -5.91 1.99 10.73
N SER A 11 -6.40 3.23 10.62
CA SER A 11 -7.81 3.53 10.38
C SER A 11 -8.23 3.15 8.96
N LEU A 12 -7.41 3.40 7.94
CA LEU A 12 -7.66 2.91 6.57
C LEU A 12 -7.77 1.38 6.53
N LEU A 13 -6.89 0.67 7.22
CA LEU A 13 -6.99 -0.79 7.32
C LEU A 13 -8.18 -1.28 8.15
N VAL A 14 -8.79 -0.44 8.99
CA VAL A 14 -10.08 -0.78 9.64
C VAL A 14 -11.21 -0.76 8.62
N GLU A 15 -11.18 0.14 7.64
CA GLU A 15 -12.19 0.17 6.57
C GLU A 15 -12.19 -1.13 5.75
N LEU A 16 -11.02 -1.75 5.55
CA LEU A 16 -10.89 -3.09 4.92
C LEU A 16 -11.56 -4.23 5.70
N ASP A 17 -11.80 -4.08 7.01
CA ASP A 17 -12.47 -5.07 7.86
C ASP A 17 -13.99 -5.07 7.65
N GLY A 18 -14.51 -4.08 6.92
CA GLY A 18 -15.89 -3.97 6.51
C GLY A 18 -16.33 -5.08 5.54
N PRO A 19 -17.63 -5.10 5.17
CA PRO A 19 -18.09 -6.00 4.11
C PRO A 19 -17.30 -5.73 2.83
N ILE A 20 -16.94 -6.80 2.12
CA ILE A 20 -16.32 -6.72 0.79
C ILE A 20 -17.24 -5.89 -0.09
N ASP A 21 -16.83 -4.66 -0.36
CA ASP A 21 -17.53 -3.80 -1.29
C ASP A 21 -16.93 -4.06 -2.68
N ASP A 22 -17.79 -4.35 -3.65
CA ASP A 22 -17.36 -4.64 -5.03
C ASP A 22 -16.73 -3.39 -5.68
N GLU A 23 -17.06 -2.18 -5.21
CA GLU A 23 -16.52 -0.93 -5.73
C GLU A 23 -15.18 -0.53 -5.09
N HIS A 24 -14.89 -0.98 -3.86
CA HIS A 24 -13.66 -0.63 -3.13
C HIS A 24 -13.09 -1.80 -2.31
N PRO A 25 -12.48 -2.81 -2.95
CA PRO A 25 -11.91 -3.97 -2.27
C PRO A 25 -10.56 -3.68 -1.59
N ASP A 26 -9.95 -2.52 -1.86
CA ASP A 26 -8.63 -2.11 -1.38
C ASP A 26 -8.61 -0.67 -0.85
N VAL A 27 -7.59 -0.38 -0.03
CA VAL A 27 -7.25 0.97 0.41
C VAL A 27 -5.86 1.30 -0.06
N SER A 28 -5.66 2.48 -0.62
CA SER A 28 -4.40 2.89 -1.23
C SER A 28 -3.88 4.18 -0.59
N VAL A 29 -2.55 4.26 -0.45
CA VAL A 29 -1.84 5.48 -0.07
C VAL A 29 -0.89 5.85 -1.19
N THR A 30 -0.85 7.12 -1.54
CA THR A 30 0.01 7.66 -2.60
C THR A 30 0.94 8.71 -2.02
N ASP A 31 2.21 8.62 -2.35
CA ASP A 31 3.20 9.66 -2.08
C ASP A 31 3.12 10.74 -3.17
N ASP A 32 2.80 11.96 -2.78
CA ASP A 32 2.62 13.10 -3.70
C ASP A 32 3.96 13.55 -4.33
N GLU A 33 5.09 13.30 -3.66
CA GLU A 33 6.41 13.73 -4.16
C GLU A 33 6.98 12.77 -5.20
N SER A 34 6.85 11.46 -4.98
CA SER A 34 7.50 10.42 -5.78
C SER A 34 6.52 9.64 -6.67
N SER A 35 5.22 9.96 -6.60
CA SER A 35 4.12 9.30 -7.34
C SER A 35 4.02 7.79 -7.12
N TRP A 36 4.62 7.28 -6.06
CA TRP A 36 4.49 5.88 -5.67
C TRP A 36 3.17 5.68 -4.93
N THR A 37 2.51 4.56 -5.20
CA THR A 37 1.25 4.17 -4.58
C THR A 37 1.37 2.77 -4.00
N VAL A 38 0.93 2.60 -2.75
CA VAL A 38 0.78 1.30 -2.10
C VAL A 38 -0.70 1.04 -1.87
N SER A 39 -1.22 -0.01 -2.50
CA SER A 39 -2.59 -0.50 -2.34
C SER A 39 -2.61 -1.74 -1.45
N ALA A 40 -3.45 -1.74 -0.42
CA ALA A 40 -3.63 -2.83 0.52
C ALA A 40 -4.99 -3.48 0.35
N PHE A 41 -4.99 -4.79 0.20
CA PHE A 41 -6.18 -5.60 -0.01
C PHE A 41 -6.55 -6.35 1.28
N GLN A 42 -7.85 -6.53 1.49
CA GLN A 42 -8.42 -7.29 2.60
C GLN A 42 -7.89 -8.73 2.74
N ASP A 43 -7.42 -9.34 1.65
CA ASP A 43 -6.92 -10.72 1.63
C ASP A 43 -5.55 -10.88 2.32
N GLY A 44 -4.83 -9.79 2.60
CA GLY A 44 -3.44 -9.89 3.05
C GLY A 44 -2.41 -9.47 2.00
N SER A 45 -2.87 -8.98 0.85
CA SER A 45 -2.03 -8.62 -0.29
C SER A 45 -1.76 -7.11 -0.33
N LEU A 46 -0.54 -6.73 -0.72
CA LEU A 46 -0.16 -5.34 -0.97
C LEU A 46 0.36 -5.22 -2.40
N VAL A 47 0.05 -4.14 -3.08
CA VAL A 47 0.59 -3.79 -4.40
C VAL A 47 1.32 -2.47 -4.28
N LEU A 48 2.52 -2.39 -4.82
CA LEU A 48 3.33 -1.19 -4.93
C LEU A 48 3.53 -0.90 -6.42
N GLU A 49 3.12 0.29 -6.83
CA GLU A 49 3.25 0.77 -8.20
C GLU A 49 3.69 2.23 -8.23
N ASN A 50 4.31 2.66 -9.34
CA ASN A 50 4.60 4.06 -9.57
C ASN A 50 3.71 4.59 -10.70
N LEU A 51 2.91 5.62 -10.41
CA LEU A 51 1.95 6.17 -11.36
C LEU A 51 2.59 7.12 -12.39
N ASP A 52 3.75 7.69 -12.07
CA ASP A 52 4.49 8.59 -12.97
C ASP A 52 5.43 7.82 -13.90
N ASP A 53 6.11 6.79 -13.36
CA ASP A 53 7.09 5.99 -14.08
C ASP A 53 6.48 4.68 -14.60
N SER A 54 6.02 4.72 -15.85
CA SER A 54 5.47 3.53 -16.54
C SER A 54 6.51 2.44 -16.84
N ASN A 55 7.80 2.68 -16.61
CA ASN A 55 8.86 1.70 -16.81
C ASN A 55 9.14 0.88 -15.55
N VAL A 56 8.71 1.37 -14.38
CA VAL A 56 8.68 0.61 -13.14
C VAL A 56 7.53 -0.39 -13.22
N GLN A 57 7.87 -1.67 -13.15
CA GLN A 57 6.84 -2.70 -13.08
C GLN A 57 6.20 -2.69 -11.69
N PRO A 58 4.87 -2.86 -11.62
CA PRO A 58 4.16 -3.05 -10.37
C PRO A 58 4.66 -4.32 -9.70
N CYS A 59 4.72 -4.28 -8.38
CA CYS A 59 5.12 -5.41 -7.56
C CYS A 59 4.09 -5.64 -6.47
N HIS A 60 3.98 -6.86 -5.97
CA HIS A 60 3.08 -7.18 -4.87
C HIS A 60 3.76 -7.98 -3.76
N LEU A 61 3.21 -7.88 -2.55
CA LEU A 61 3.52 -8.76 -1.43
C LEU A 61 2.26 -9.54 -1.09
N GLN A 62 2.42 -10.82 -0.78
CA GLN A 62 1.33 -11.70 -0.35
C GLN A 62 1.54 -12.16 1.09
N HIS A 63 0.44 -12.58 1.74
CA HIS A 63 0.46 -13.09 3.11
C HIS A 63 1.06 -12.10 4.12
N VAL A 64 0.86 -10.80 3.87
CA VAL A 64 1.36 -9.75 4.74
C VAL A 64 0.45 -9.61 5.94
N SER A 65 1.02 -9.64 7.13
CA SER A 65 0.25 -9.38 8.34
C SER A 65 -0.20 -7.91 8.38
N ARG A 66 -1.36 -7.63 8.98
CA ARG A 66 -1.90 -6.27 9.11
C ARG A 66 -0.89 -5.27 9.71
N ALA A 67 -0.10 -5.70 10.69
CA ALA A 67 0.95 -4.87 11.26
C ALA A 67 2.05 -4.51 10.25
N GLU A 68 2.39 -5.43 9.36
CA GLU A 68 3.36 -5.19 8.28
C GLU A 68 2.75 -4.28 7.23
N MET A 69 1.49 -4.47 6.83
CA MET A 69 0.80 -3.54 5.92
C MET A 69 0.82 -2.11 6.42
N ILE A 70 0.50 -1.91 7.71
CA ILE A 70 0.56 -0.59 8.34
C ILE A 70 1.97 0.00 8.22
N ARG A 71 3.01 -0.81 8.47
CA ARG A 71 4.39 -0.36 8.34
C ARG A 71 4.75 0.00 6.90
N VAL A 72 4.38 -0.83 5.94
CA VAL A 72 4.67 -0.61 4.50
C VAL A 72 4.02 0.69 4.02
N MET A 73 2.75 0.89 4.34
CA MET A 73 2.03 2.12 3.99
C MET A 73 2.59 3.35 4.71
N ALA A 74 2.95 3.23 6.00
CA ALA A 74 3.60 4.32 6.73
C ALA A 74 4.99 4.67 6.16
N MET A 75 5.77 3.66 5.74
CA MET A 75 7.06 3.90 5.05
C MET A 75 6.85 4.73 3.79
N LEU A 76 5.80 4.45 3.01
CA LEU A 76 5.50 5.22 1.80
C LEU A 76 5.17 6.68 2.13
N ILE A 77 4.26 6.92 3.09
CA ILE A 77 3.85 8.26 3.51
C ILE A 77 5.05 9.07 4.05
N ARG A 78 6.02 8.39 4.64
CA ARG A 78 7.26 9.00 5.13
C ARG A 78 8.28 9.30 4.02
N GLY A 79 8.05 8.81 2.80
CA GLY A 79 9.02 8.86 1.70
C GLY A 79 10.17 7.86 1.85
N ASP A 80 10.03 6.83 2.70
CA ASP A 80 11.04 5.79 2.92
C ASP A 80 10.95 4.66 1.87
N LEU A 81 11.03 5.06 0.60
CA LEU A 81 11.14 4.17 -0.54
C LEU A 81 12.29 3.14 -0.46
N PRO A 82 13.51 3.48 0.04
CA PRO A 82 14.57 2.49 0.14
C PRO A 82 14.27 1.37 1.15
N ALA A 83 13.50 1.61 2.22
CA ALA A 83 13.03 0.54 3.09
C ALA A 83 11.94 -0.30 2.41
N LEU A 84 11.02 0.35 1.69
CA LEU A 84 10.02 -0.34 0.87
C LEU A 84 10.66 -1.31 -0.12
N GLN A 85 11.64 -0.85 -0.91
CA GLN A 85 12.31 -1.67 -1.93
C GLN A 85 13.14 -2.83 -1.35
N GLN A 86 13.43 -2.85 -0.04
CA GLN A 86 14.14 -3.95 0.62
C GLN A 86 13.24 -5.12 1.01
N LEU A 87 11.92 -4.99 0.86
CA LEU A 87 10.99 -6.10 1.12
C LEU A 87 11.05 -7.12 -0.03
N ASP A 88 10.64 -8.36 0.25
CA ASP A 88 10.58 -9.47 -0.70
C ASP A 88 9.43 -9.33 -1.71
N TRP A 89 9.37 -8.20 -2.42
CA TRP A 89 8.38 -7.92 -3.44
C TRP A 89 8.45 -8.92 -4.59
N VAL A 90 7.27 -9.39 -5.01
CA VAL A 90 7.09 -10.25 -6.17
C VAL A 90 6.71 -9.39 -7.37
N PRO A 91 7.41 -9.48 -8.51
CA PRO A 91 7.06 -8.70 -9.70
C PRO A 91 5.74 -9.15 -10.32
N GLY A 92 4.94 -8.18 -10.80
CA GLY A 92 3.64 -8.39 -11.46
C GLY A 92 2.44 -8.05 -10.58
N TYR A 93 1.24 -8.20 -11.13
CA TYR A 93 -0.02 -8.20 -10.36
C TYR A 93 -0.37 -9.65 -10.01
N ASN A 94 -0.81 -9.90 -8.78
CA ASN A 94 -1.19 -11.24 -8.35
C ASN A 94 -2.45 -11.75 -9.05
#